data_AF-A0A7K5KKS6-F1
#
_entry.id   AF-A0A7K5KKS6-F1
#
_cell.length_a   1.000
_cell.length_b   1.000
_cell.length_c   1.000
_cell.angle_alpha   90.00
_cell.angle_beta   90.00
_cell.angle_gamma   90.00
#
_symmetry.space_group_name_H-M   'P 1'
#
loop_
_entity.id
_entity.type
_entity.pdbx_description
1 polymer ?
#
loop_
_entity_poly.entity_id
_entity_poly.type
_entity_poly.pdbx_seq_one_letter_code
_entity_poly.pdbx_strand_id
1 'polypeptide(L)' 'LSCRHYSRRGVCVPTCRFTHGETREFSRDGECFECHPECERIEGGVTCNGSGADTCTRCAHYRDGPHCV' A
#
# COMPACT_ATOMS: atom_id res chain seq x y z
N LEU A 1 -10.93 -20.13 -9.01
CA LEU A 1 -11.03 -19.82 -7.57
C LEU A 1 -10.89 -18.31 -7.42
N SER A 2 -11.84 -17.62 -6.82
CA SER A 2 -11.72 -16.19 -6.48
C SER A 2 -11.82 -16.02 -4.97
N CYS A 3 -11.03 -15.11 -4.40
CA CYS A 3 -11.12 -14.81 -2.98
C CYS A 3 -12.40 -14.04 -2.66
N ARG A 4 -12.99 -14.28 -1.47
CA ARG A 4 -14.21 -13.58 -1.03
C ARG A 4 -13.97 -12.10 -0.74
N HIS A 5 -12.78 -11.76 -0.25
CA HIS A 5 -12.40 -10.41 0.15
C HIS A 5 -11.21 -9.93 -0.66
N TYR A 6 -10.00 -10.27 -0.21
CA TYR A 6 -8.78 -9.89 -0.90
C TYR A 6 -7.88 -11.11 -1.12
N SER A 7 -6.95 -10.98 -2.05
CA SER A 7 -5.86 -11.92 -2.28
C SER A 7 -4.53 -11.23 -2.05
N ARG A 8 -3.61 -11.87 -1.34
CA ARG A 8 -2.23 -11.44 -1.21
C ARG A 8 -1.38 -12.52 -1.85
N ARG A 9 -0.78 -12.24 -3.01
CA ARG A 9 0.10 -13.19 -3.73
C ARG A 9 -0.56 -14.57 -3.93
N GLY A 10 -1.85 -14.58 -4.28
CA GLY A 10 -2.64 -15.80 -4.48
C GLY A 10 -3.24 -16.43 -3.21
N VAL A 11 -2.97 -15.90 -2.01
CA VAL A 11 -3.57 -16.38 -0.76
C VAL A 11 -4.74 -15.48 -0.36
N CYS A 12 -5.91 -16.07 -0.08
CA CYS A 12 -7.06 -15.29 0.35
C CYS A 12 -6.88 -14.75 1.77
N VAL A 13 -7.06 -13.45 1.93
CA VAL A 13 -6.95 -12.74 3.21
C VAL A 13 -8.23 -11.93 3.47
N PRO A 14 -8.62 -11.73 4.74
CA PRO A 14 -9.82 -10.96 5.07
C PRO A 14 -9.66 -9.47 4.77
N THR A 15 -8.44 -8.93 4.91
CA THR A 15 -8.12 -7.53 4.64
C THR A 15 -6.64 -7.36 4.26
N CYS A 16 -6.34 -6.35 3.44
CA CYS A 16 -4.96 -5.92 3.20
C CYS A 16 -4.47 -5.02 4.36
N ARG A 17 -3.16 -4.77 4.39
CA ARG A 17 -2.48 -3.93 5.39
C ARG A 17 -2.62 -2.43 5.08
N PHE A 18 -3.85 -1.93 5.04
CA PHE A 18 -4.13 -0.53 4.70
C PHE A 18 -3.60 0.44 5.77
N THR A 19 -3.96 0.17 7.03
CA THR A 19 -3.74 1.06 8.19
C THR A 19 -2.81 0.47 9.25
N HIS A 20 -2.43 -0.79 9.10
CA HIS A 20 -1.70 -1.58 10.09
C HIS A 20 -0.72 -2.53 9.41
N GLY A 21 0.26 -3.03 10.17
CA GLY A 21 1.31 -3.91 9.67
C GLY A 21 2.61 -3.17 9.36
N GLU A 22 3.68 -3.96 9.21
CA GLU A 22 5.03 -3.47 8.93
C GLU A 22 5.13 -2.89 7.53
N THR A 23 4.78 -3.69 6.52
CA THR A 23 4.60 -3.25 5.14
C THR A 23 3.17 -2.76 4.96
N ARG A 24 3.02 -1.52 4.51
CA ARG A 24 1.72 -0.96 4.13
C ARG A 24 1.33 -1.43 2.75
N GLU A 25 0.04 -1.68 2.56
CA GLU A 25 -0.52 -2.20 1.33
C GLU A 25 -1.70 -1.34 0.86
N PHE A 26 -1.91 -1.31 -0.44
CA PHE A 26 -3.14 -0.87 -1.08
C PHE A 26 -3.80 -2.07 -1.77
N SER A 27 -5.05 -1.90 -2.19
CA SER A 27 -5.77 -2.94 -2.92
C SER A 27 -6.15 -2.46 -4.31
N ARG A 28 -5.96 -3.31 -5.30
CA ARG A 28 -6.41 -3.10 -6.67
C ARG A 28 -7.09 -4.37 -7.15
N ASP A 29 -8.36 -4.25 -7.56
CA ASP A 29 -9.16 -5.38 -8.06
C ASP A 29 -9.26 -6.58 -7.11
N GLY A 30 -9.24 -6.31 -5.79
CA GLY A 30 -9.27 -7.35 -4.75
C GLY A 30 -7.92 -8.05 -4.53
N GLU A 31 -6.83 -7.54 -5.08
CA GLU A 31 -5.47 -7.99 -4.80
C GLU A 31 -4.70 -6.95 -3.98
N CYS A 32 -3.98 -7.41 -2.96
CA CYS A 32 -3.16 -6.59 -2.07
C CYS A 32 -1.77 -6.40 -2.68
N PHE A 33 -1.37 -5.14 -2.81
CA PHE A 33 -0.07 -4.74 -3.32
C PHE A 33 0.65 -3.89 -2.27
N GLU A 34 1.97 -4.03 -2.23
CA GLU A 34 2.82 -3.29 -1.29
C GLU A 34 3.01 -1.83 -1.76
N CYS A 35 2.99 -0.90 -0.81
CA CYS A 35 3.36 0.49 -1.06
C CYS A 35 4.84 0.62 -1.40
N HIS A 36 5.21 1.73 -2.05
CA HIS A 36 6.62 2.08 -2.24
C HIS A 36 7.32 2.27 -0.88
N PRO A 37 8.59 1.84 -0.71
CA PRO A 37 9.33 1.99 0.54
C PRO A 37 9.47 3.44 1.00
N GLU A 38 9.47 4.39 0.06
CA GLU A 38 9.51 5.83 0.35
C GLU A 38 8.18 6.41 0.85
N CYS A 39 7.11 5.62 0.92
CA CYS A 39 5.84 6.10 1.46
C CYS A 39 5.86 6.06 3.00
N GLU A 40 5.54 7.20 3.64
CA GLU A 40 5.50 7.30 5.09
C GLU A 40 4.37 6.46 5.70
N ARG A 41 4.67 5.75 6.78
CA ARG A 41 3.68 4.96 7.51
C ARG A 41 2.76 5.89 8.30
N ILE A 42 1.47 5.90 7.95
CA ILE A 42 0.47 6.76 8.58
C ILE A 42 -0.35 5.92 9.55
N GLU A 43 -0.19 6.15 10.85
CA GLU A 43 -0.97 5.45 11.87
C GLU A 43 -2.47 5.75 11.74
N GLY A 44 -3.28 4.69 11.59
CA GLY A 44 -4.73 4.81 11.40
C GLY A 44 -5.17 5.28 10.00
N GLY A 45 -4.25 5.54 9.07
CA GLY A 45 -4.54 6.05 7.73
C GLY A 45 -3.94 5.21 6.59
N VAL A 46 -4.36 5.51 5.36
CA VAL A 46 -3.86 4.87 4.13
C VAL A 46 -2.53 5.52 3.72
N THR A 47 -1.50 4.70 3.50
CA THR A 47 -0.14 5.17 3.18
C THR A 47 0.10 5.41 1.68
N CYS A 48 -0.55 4.65 0.80
CA CYS A 48 -0.41 4.81 -0.64
C CYS A 48 -1.69 4.38 -1.36
N ASN A 49 -1.84 4.83 -2.62
CA ASN A 49 -2.91 4.37 -3.51
C ASN A 49 -2.36 3.63 -4.74
N GLY A 50 -1.07 3.26 -4.71
CA GLY A 50 -0.36 2.61 -5.78
C GLY A 50 1.02 2.12 -5.30
N SER A 51 1.69 1.35 -6.15
CA SER A 51 3.02 0.81 -5.87
C SER A 51 4.16 1.79 -6.21
N GLY A 52 3.83 2.91 -6.87
CA GLY A 52 4.80 3.92 -7.31
C GLY A 52 5.12 4.94 -6.22
N ALA A 53 6.35 5.47 -6.25
CA ALA A 53 6.79 6.53 -5.33
C ALA A 53 6.01 7.84 -5.47
N ASP A 54 5.27 8.01 -6.57
CA ASP A 54 4.37 9.13 -6.86
C ASP A 54 2.96 8.96 -6.29
N THR A 55 2.65 7.75 -5.82
CA THR A 55 1.32 7.40 -5.31
C THR A 55 1.27 7.31 -3.79
N CYS A 56 2.33 7.77 -3.12
CA CYS A 56 2.37 7.91 -1.68
C CYS A 56 1.48 9.06 -1.21
N THR A 57 0.72 8.85 -0.13
CA THR A 57 -0.02 9.94 0.53
C THR A 57 0.95 10.98 1.12
N ARG A 58 2.10 10.51 1.64
CA ARG A 58 3.17 11.34 2.20
C ARG A 58 4.51 10.61 2.04
N CYS A 59 5.59 11.35 1.78
CA CYS A 59 6.93 10.80 1.64
C CYS A 59 7.60 10.62 3.01
N ALA A 60 8.30 9.50 3.21
CA ALA A 60 9.04 9.21 4.44
C ALA A 60 10.32 10.06 4.56
N HIS A 61 10.98 10.33 3.43
CA HIS A 61 12.25 11.02 3.37
C HIS A 61 12.13 12.36 2.64
N TYR A 62 12.45 12.40 1.34
CA TYR A 62 12.40 13.61 0.52
C TYR A 62 11.40 13.45 -0.62
N ARG A 63 11.10 14.55 -1.29
CA ARG A 63 10.21 14.58 -2.45
C ARG A 63 10.90 15.34 -3.57
N ASP A 64 11.14 14.65 -4.67
CA ASP A 64 11.65 15.24 -5.90
C ASP A 64 10.52 15.29 -6.94
N GLY A 65 9.93 16.49 -7.09
CA GLY A 65 8.77 16.69 -7.95
C GLY A 65 7.57 15.85 -7.48
N PRO A 66 7.03 14.93 -8.32
CA PRO A 66 5.94 14.03 -7.94
C PRO A 66 6.43 12.77 -7.22
N HIS A 67 7.72 12.44 -7.23
CA HIS A 67 8.24 11.17 -6.70
C HIS A 67 8.84 11.34 -5.28
N CYS A 68 8.54 10.41 -4.38
CA CYS A 68 9.22 10.29 -3.10
C CYS A 68 10.58 9.57 -3.27
N VAL A 69 11.63 10.08 -2.60
CA VAL A 69 13.02 9.60 -2.70
C VAL A 69 13.77 9.70 -1.38
#